data_AF-A0A521MU73-F1
#
_entry.id   AF-A0A521MU73-F1
#
_cell.length_a   1.000
_cell.length_b   1.000
_cell.length_c   1.000
_cell.angle_alpha   90.00
_cell.angle_beta   90.00
_cell.angle_gamma   90.00
#
_symmetry.space_group_name_H-M   'P 1'
#
loop_
_entity.id
_entity.type
_entity.pdbx_description
1 polymer ?
#
loop_
_entity_poly.entity_id
_entity_poly.type
_entity_poly.pdbx_seq_one_letter_code
_entity_poly.pdbx_strand_id
1 'polypeptide(L)'
;MKRTTFIRSLFLGLALTCMATVGWSQASPAATATGNINGANISIKYSSPSVKGRAIWGALVPYGKTWRAGANQATVLETDKDITVEGKALAAGKYSIYAIPGESEWTIIINSQTGQWGITRQGETTADPAKDVLRVTVKPAKSATMNERLVYTINANGFVLSWENLDVPVSIK
;
A
#
# COMPACT_ATOMS: atom_id res chain seq x y z
N MET A 1 -50.73 65.95 25.63
CA MET A 1 -50.01 64.87 26.34
C MET A 1 -49.18 64.10 25.31
N LYS A 2 -47.86 64.09 25.49
CA LYS A 2 -46.86 63.67 24.48
C LYS A 2 -46.71 62.15 24.48
N ARG A 3 -46.80 61.54 23.29
CA ARG A 3 -46.54 60.12 23.02
C ARG A 3 -45.03 59.92 22.86
N THR A 4 -44.44 59.02 23.63
CA THR A 4 -43.02 58.66 23.53
C THR A 4 -42.92 57.19 23.18
N THR A 5 -42.53 56.89 21.94
CA THR A 5 -42.32 55.54 21.42
C THR A 5 -40.90 55.10 21.72
N PHE A 6 -40.73 53.99 22.44
CA PHE A 6 -39.42 53.35 22.68
C PHE A 6 -39.00 52.55 21.43
N ILE A 7 -37.86 52.90 20.83
CA ILE A 7 -37.22 52.13 19.76
C ILE A 7 -36.29 51.10 20.43
N ARG A 8 -36.56 49.80 20.20
CA ARG A 8 -35.65 48.70 20.57
C ARG A 8 -34.64 48.49 19.44
N SER A 9 -33.39 48.91 19.66
CA SER A 9 -32.27 48.56 18.77
C SER A 9 -31.85 47.11 18.99
N LEU A 10 -32.00 46.28 17.96
CA LEU A 10 -31.56 44.88 17.92
C LEU A 10 -30.16 44.83 17.28
N PHE A 11 -29.13 44.57 18.09
CA PHE A 11 -27.76 44.32 17.61
C PHE A 11 -27.69 42.95 16.93
N LEU A 12 -27.41 42.93 15.62
CA LEU A 12 -27.19 41.73 14.83
C LEU A 12 -25.70 41.36 14.88
N GLY A 13 -25.33 40.39 15.72
CA GLY A 13 -23.98 39.83 15.77
C GLY A 13 -23.77 38.81 14.65
N LEU A 14 -22.86 39.09 13.71
CA LEU A 14 -22.46 38.18 12.65
C LEU A 14 -21.42 37.17 13.21
N ALA A 15 -21.86 35.95 13.50
CA ALA A 15 -20.98 34.87 13.92
C ALA A 15 -20.30 34.24 12.69
N LEU A 16 -18.99 34.48 12.53
CA LEU A 16 -18.17 33.85 11.50
C LEU A 16 -17.79 32.42 11.96
N THR A 17 -18.58 31.43 11.58
CA THR A 17 -18.23 30.02 11.84
C THR A 17 -17.17 29.55 10.85
N CYS A 18 -15.94 29.43 11.33
CA CYS A 18 -14.89 28.63 10.71
C CYS A 18 -15.36 27.16 10.65
N MET A 19 -15.74 26.68 9.47
CA MET A 19 -15.87 25.24 9.24
C MET A 19 -14.48 24.69 8.96
N ALA A 20 -13.82 24.15 9.99
CA ALA A 20 -12.66 23.29 9.80
C ALA A 20 -13.12 22.02 9.08
N THR A 21 -12.67 21.83 7.84
CA THR A 21 -12.89 20.58 7.11
C THR A 21 -12.04 19.49 7.77
N VAL A 22 -12.67 18.64 8.57
CA VAL A 22 -12.04 17.40 9.03
C VAL A 22 -11.83 16.52 7.80
N GLY A 23 -10.62 16.57 7.23
CA GLY A 23 -10.20 15.66 6.19
C GLY A 23 -10.21 14.23 6.74
N TRP A 24 -11.02 13.37 6.15
CA TRP A 24 -11.10 11.97 6.54
C TRP A 24 -9.80 11.27 6.11
N SER A 25 -8.93 10.97 7.07
CA SER A 25 -7.72 10.19 6.80
C SER A 25 -8.14 8.77 6.39
N GLN A 26 -7.75 8.34 5.18
CA GLN A 26 -8.00 6.99 4.70
C GLN A 26 -7.45 5.97 5.71
N ALA A 27 -8.16 4.87 5.94
CA ALA A 27 -7.71 3.85 6.90
C ALA A 27 -6.35 3.22 6.50
N SER A 28 -6.12 3.11 5.19
CA SER A 28 -4.84 2.73 4.58
C SER A 28 -4.37 3.84 3.64
N PRO A 29 -3.66 4.86 4.14
CA PRO A 29 -3.07 5.92 3.34
C PRO A 29 -2.21 5.39 2.19
N ALA A 30 -2.25 6.08 1.06
CA ALA A 30 -1.36 5.84 -0.06
C ALA A 30 0.08 6.23 0.32
N ALA A 31 1.04 5.44 -0.14
CA ALA A 31 2.47 5.65 0.05
C ALA A 31 3.24 5.25 -1.22
N THR A 32 4.47 5.74 -1.33
CA THR A 32 5.35 5.41 -2.44
C THR A 32 6.77 5.22 -1.91
N ALA A 33 7.39 4.12 -2.29
CA ALA A 33 8.81 3.88 -2.11
C ALA A 33 9.52 4.12 -3.45
N THR A 34 10.66 4.78 -3.43
CA THR A 34 11.48 5.02 -4.62
C THR A 34 12.94 4.67 -4.32
N GLY A 35 13.67 4.26 -5.35
CA GLY A 35 15.10 4.00 -5.24
C GLY A 35 15.74 3.76 -6.60
N ASN A 36 17.07 3.73 -6.61
CA ASN A 36 17.86 3.39 -7.79
C ASN A 36 18.67 2.12 -7.51
N ILE A 37 18.59 1.15 -8.41
CA ILE A 37 19.31 -0.12 -8.32
C ILE A 37 20.07 -0.31 -9.62
N ASN A 38 21.40 -0.31 -9.55
CA ASN A 38 22.28 -0.46 -10.72
C ASN A 38 21.93 0.47 -11.90
N GLY A 39 21.45 1.69 -11.60
CA GLY A 39 21.06 2.67 -12.60
C GLY A 39 19.63 2.53 -13.13
N ALA A 40 18.84 1.55 -12.67
CA ALA A 40 17.39 1.48 -12.90
C ALA A 40 16.65 2.23 -11.78
N ASN A 41 15.75 3.13 -12.15
CA ASN A 41 14.86 3.80 -11.22
C ASN A 41 13.65 2.90 -10.97
N ILE A 42 13.38 2.64 -9.69
CA ILE A 42 12.29 1.76 -9.26
C ILE A 42 11.36 2.55 -8.34
N SER A 43 10.06 2.37 -8.53
CA SER A 43 9.05 2.83 -7.58
C SER A 43 8.03 1.75 -7.24
N ILE A 44 7.58 1.76 -5.99
CA ILE A 44 6.49 0.92 -5.51
C ILE A 44 5.41 1.82 -4.94
N LYS A 45 4.24 1.85 -5.59
CA LYS A 45 3.06 2.60 -5.15
C LYS A 45 2.09 1.63 -4.48
N TYR A 46 1.69 1.93 -3.26
CA TYR A 46 0.89 1.02 -2.43
C TYR A 46 -0.01 1.78 -1.47
N SER A 47 -1.05 1.11 -0.96
CA SER A 47 -1.74 1.59 0.24
C SER A 47 -1.21 0.84 1.46
N SER A 48 -0.89 1.58 2.51
CA SER A 48 -0.24 1.08 3.72
C SER A 48 -1.30 0.74 4.79
N PRO A 49 -1.67 -0.53 5.00
CA PRO A 49 -2.50 -0.92 6.15
C PRO A 49 -1.72 -0.82 7.47
N SER A 50 -2.43 -0.69 8.59
CA SER A 50 -1.89 -0.68 9.95
C SER A 50 -2.17 -2.00 10.67
N VAL A 51 -1.39 -2.38 11.68
CA VAL A 51 -1.62 -3.60 12.46
C VAL A 51 -2.86 -3.45 13.34
N LYS A 52 -2.91 -2.37 14.15
CA LYS A 52 -4.01 -2.07 15.08
C LYS A 52 -4.35 -3.24 16.02
N GLY A 53 -3.32 -3.90 16.55
CA GLY A 53 -3.47 -5.04 17.49
C GLY A 53 -4.08 -6.31 16.88
N ARG A 54 -4.20 -6.41 15.55
CA ARG A 54 -4.71 -7.60 14.86
C ARG A 54 -3.59 -8.58 14.59
N ALA A 55 -3.90 -9.88 14.61
CA ALA A 55 -3.03 -10.88 14.01
C ALA A 55 -3.02 -10.71 12.49
N ILE A 56 -1.84 -10.45 11.92
CA ILE A 56 -1.71 -10.16 10.49
C ILE A 56 -1.56 -11.46 9.69
N TRP A 57 -0.51 -12.21 9.97
CA TRP A 57 -0.14 -13.38 9.18
C TRP A 57 -0.90 -14.63 9.63
N GLY A 58 -1.44 -15.39 8.68
CA GLY A 58 -2.30 -16.54 8.97
C GLY A 58 -3.74 -16.17 9.39
N ALA A 59 -4.02 -14.88 9.61
CA ALA A 59 -5.33 -14.37 9.98
C ALA A 59 -5.82 -13.30 8.99
N LEU A 60 -5.53 -12.01 9.21
CA LEU A 60 -5.94 -10.94 8.28
C LEU A 60 -5.44 -11.16 6.86
N VAL A 61 -4.21 -11.66 6.74
CA VAL A 61 -3.60 -12.15 5.51
C VAL A 61 -3.43 -13.66 5.66
N PRO A 62 -4.35 -14.46 5.12
CA PRO A 62 -4.29 -15.92 5.23
C PRO A 62 -3.09 -16.49 4.47
N TYR A 63 -2.46 -17.51 5.03
CA TYR A 63 -1.43 -18.27 4.31
C TYR A 63 -2.04 -19.10 3.17
N GLY A 64 -1.24 -19.33 2.12
CA GLY A 64 -1.64 -20.10 0.94
C GLY A 64 -2.64 -19.40 0.02
N LYS A 65 -3.05 -18.17 0.34
CA LYS A 65 -3.96 -17.37 -0.49
C LYS A 65 -3.23 -16.19 -1.12
N THR A 66 -3.57 -15.90 -2.36
CA THR A 66 -3.09 -14.69 -3.04
C THR A 66 -3.54 -13.46 -2.27
N TRP A 67 -2.66 -12.47 -2.18
CA TRP A 67 -2.89 -11.19 -1.55
C TRP A 67 -2.29 -10.09 -2.42
N ARG A 68 -2.94 -8.92 -2.46
CA ARG A 68 -2.54 -7.73 -3.24
C ARG A 68 -1.30 -6.99 -2.72
N ALA A 69 -0.59 -7.58 -1.76
CA ALA A 69 0.63 -7.02 -1.15
C ALA A 69 0.46 -5.56 -0.68
N GLY A 70 -0.69 -5.24 -0.11
CA GLY A 70 -1.10 -3.89 0.27
C GLY A 70 -2.58 -3.81 0.63
N ALA A 71 -3.13 -2.59 0.64
CA ALA A 71 -4.56 -2.31 0.80
C ALA A 71 -5.15 -1.58 -0.43
N ASN A 72 -6.48 -1.46 -0.51
CA ASN A 72 -7.18 -0.76 -1.59
C ASN A 72 -6.81 -1.25 -3.01
N GLN A 73 -6.13 -0.43 -3.81
CA GLN A 73 -5.59 -0.77 -5.13
C GLN A 73 -4.53 -1.87 -5.06
N ALA A 74 -4.32 -2.59 -6.18
CA ALA A 74 -3.17 -3.48 -6.31
C ALA A 74 -1.86 -2.66 -6.17
N THR A 75 -0.90 -3.18 -5.41
CA THR A 75 0.42 -2.54 -5.27
C THR A 75 1.13 -2.54 -6.62
N VAL A 76 1.65 -1.40 -7.06
CA VAL A 76 2.28 -1.24 -8.38
C VAL A 76 3.78 -1.08 -8.26
N LEU A 77 4.53 -1.97 -8.90
CA LEU A 77 5.95 -1.84 -9.20
C LEU A 77 6.13 -1.15 -10.55
N GLU A 78 7.02 -0.18 -10.61
CA GLU A 78 7.44 0.47 -11.85
C GLU A 78 8.97 0.49 -11.92
N THR A 79 9.52 0.12 -13.07
CA THR A 79 10.94 0.20 -13.36
C THR A 79 11.17 0.73 -14.77
N ASP A 80 12.15 1.62 -14.93
CA ASP A 80 12.46 2.29 -16.21
C ASP A 80 13.48 1.54 -17.08
N LYS A 81 14.03 0.43 -16.58
CA LYS A 81 14.98 -0.43 -17.28
C LYS A 81 14.64 -1.90 -17.04
N ASP A 82 15.21 -2.75 -17.89
CA ASP A 82 15.18 -4.18 -17.66
C ASP A 82 15.98 -4.50 -16.40
N ILE A 83 15.39 -5.34 -15.55
CA ILE A 83 15.97 -5.76 -14.27
C ILE A 83 15.86 -7.26 -14.11
N THR A 84 16.56 -7.80 -13.11
CA THR A 84 16.41 -9.19 -12.70
C THR A 84 15.82 -9.26 -11.30
N VAL A 85 14.62 -9.84 -11.16
CA VAL A 85 13.94 -10.05 -9.86
C VAL A 85 14.17 -11.49 -9.41
N GLU A 86 14.87 -11.69 -8.29
CA GLU A 86 15.19 -13.03 -7.76
C GLU A 86 15.76 -13.99 -8.82
N GLY A 87 16.68 -13.48 -9.65
CA GLY A 87 17.30 -14.24 -10.74
C GLY A 87 16.47 -14.38 -12.02
N LYS A 88 15.25 -13.84 -12.08
CA LYS A 88 14.40 -13.88 -13.29
C LYS A 88 14.32 -12.52 -13.97
N ALA A 89 14.49 -12.50 -15.29
CA ALA A 89 14.41 -11.27 -16.07
C ALA A 89 13.00 -10.66 -16.02
N LEU A 90 12.94 -9.33 -15.90
CA LEU A 90 11.73 -8.53 -15.99
C LEU A 90 12.04 -7.30 -16.84
N ALA A 91 11.29 -7.13 -17.93
CA ALA A 91 11.45 -5.97 -18.80
C ALA A 91 11.00 -4.67 -18.10
N ALA A 92 11.55 -3.54 -18.55
CA ALA A 92 11.09 -2.21 -18.15
C ALA A 92 9.56 -2.09 -18.26
N GLY A 93 8.91 -1.50 -17.27
CA GLY A 93 7.47 -1.34 -17.29
C GLY A 93 6.80 -1.16 -15.93
N LYS A 94 5.48 -1.26 -15.95
CA LYS A 94 4.59 -1.19 -14.78
C LYS A 94 3.90 -2.52 -14.58
N TYR A 95 3.93 -3.01 -13.35
CA TYR A 95 3.38 -4.30 -12.97
C TYR A 95 2.68 -4.20 -11.62
N SER A 96 1.69 -5.04 -11.37
CA SER A 96 1.17 -5.25 -10.02
C SER A 96 2.00 -6.29 -9.29
N ILE A 97 2.21 -6.07 -7.99
CA ILE A 97 2.77 -7.05 -7.07
C ILE A 97 1.60 -7.76 -6.38
N TYR A 98 1.59 -9.08 -6.49
CA TYR A 98 0.82 -9.95 -5.61
C TYR A 98 1.76 -10.86 -4.83
N ALA A 99 1.28 -11.41 -3.72
CA ALA A 99 2.03 -12.38 -2.93
C ALA A 99 1.13 -13.54 -2.51
N ILE A 100 1.68 -14.73 -2.39
CA ILE A 100 1.08 -15.86 -1.68
C ILE A 100 1.94 -16.09 -0.43
N PRO A 101 1.51 -15.60 0.74
CA PRO A 101 2.23 -15.81 1.97
C PRO A 101 2.21 -17.27 2.40
N GLY A 102 3.34 -17.76 2.89
CA GLY A 102 3.45 -19.03 3.62
C GLY A 102 4.17 -18.82 4.94
N GLU A 103 4.27 -19.89 5.74
CA GLU A 103 4.95 -19.84 7.03
C GLU A 103 6.47 -19.71 6.89
N SER A 104 7.08 -20.43 5.94
CA SER A 104 8.52 -20.46 5.72
C SER A 104 8.98 -19.80 4.42
N GLU A 105 8.11 -19.77 3.42
CA GLU A 105 8.41 -19.28 2.07
C GLU A 105 7.20 -18.56 1.50
N TRP A 106 7.46 -17.52 0.70
CA TRP A 106 6.45 -16.72 0.04
C TRP A 106 6.65 -16.80 -1.47
N THR A 107 5.54 -16.82 -2.21
CA THR A 107 5.60 -16.58 -3.65
C THR A 107 5.29 -15.12 -3.93
N ILE A 108 6.22 -14.38 -4.50
CA ILE A 108 5.97 -13.04 -5.05
C ILE A 108 5.62 -13.20 -6.53
N ILE A 109 4.57 -12.52 -6.93
CA ILE A 109 3.99 -12.58 -8.27
C ILE A 109 4.03 -11.18 -8.87
N ILE A 110 4.65 -11.07 -10.05
CA ILE A 110 4.63 -9.84 -10.85
C ILE A 110 3.64 -10.05 -11.98
N ASN A 111 2.62 -9.21 -12.02
CA ASN A 111 1.48 -9.33 -12.93
C ASN A 111 1.39 -8.10 -13.84
N SER A 112 1.11 -8.30 -15.12
CA SER A 112 1.07 -7.24 -16.14
C SER A 112 -0.16 -6.32 -16.04
N GLN A 113 -1.22 -6.73 -15.33
CA GLN A 113 -2.39 -5.88 -15.11
C GLN A 113 -2.08 -4.83 -14.03
N THR A 114 -2.46 -3.57 -14.27
CA THR A 114 -2.26 -2.48 -13.31
C THR A 114 -3.46 -1.53 -13.22
N GLY A 115 -3.57 -0.80 -12.11
CA GLY A 115 -4.58 0.25 -11.91
C GLY A 115 -5.92 -0.24 -11.33
N GLN A 116 -6.11 -1.54 -11.18
CA GLN A 116 -7.32 -2.13 -10.59
C GLN A 116 -7.38 -1.99 -9.06
N TRP A 117 -8.60 -2.01 -8.52
CA TRP A 117 -8.79 -2.32 -7.10
C TRP A 117 -8.25 -3.72 -6.82
N GLY A 118 -7.56 -3.93 -5.70
CA GLY A 118 -6.83 -5.18 -5.48
C GLY A 118 -7.70 -6.37 -5.02
N ILE A 119 -9.00 -6.14 -4.77
CA ILE A 119 -9.98 -7.18 -4.42
C ILE A 119 -11.33 -7.01 -5.13
N THR A 120 -12.08 -8.10 -5.27
CA THR A 120 -13.47 -8.10 -5.71
C THR A 120 -14.39 -7.64 -4.58
N ARG A 121 -15.69 -7.47 -4.87
CA ARG A 121 -16.70 -7.19 -3.85
C ARG A 121 -16.84 -8.31 -2.82
N GLN A 122 -16.46 -9.53 -3.19
CA GLN A 122 -16.47 -10.73 -2.37
C GLN A 122 -15.20 -10.87 -1.52
N GLY A 123 -14.22 -9.97 -1.68
CA GLY A 123 -12.99 -9.95 -0.90
C GLY A 123 -11.83 -10.79 -1.46
N GLU A 124 -12.05 -11.49 -2.57
CA GLU A 124 -11.02 -12.23 -3.30
C GLU A 124 -10.10 -11.28 -4.06
N THR A 125 -8.87 -11.68 -4.38
CA THR A 125 -7.98 -10.78 -5.14
C THR A 125 -8.48 -10.62 -6.57
N THR A 126 -8.11 -9.49 -7.18
CA THR A 126 -8.29 -9.26 -8.62
C THR A 126 -7.13 -9.77 -9.46
N ALA A 127 -6.22 -10.57 -8.88
CA ALA A 127 -5.12 -11.15 -9.64
C ALA A 127 -5.67 -12.11 -10.69
N ASP A 128 -5.32 -11.88 -11.96
CA ASP A 128 -5.55 -12.81 -13.05
C ASP A 128 -4.26 -13.61 -13.31
N PRO A 129 -4.21 -14.92 -12.99
CA PRO A 129 -3.05 -15.75 -13.24
C PRO A 129 -2.58 -15.77 -14.70
N ALA A 130 -3.47 -15.51 -15.67
CA ALA A 130 -3.11 -15.43 -17.09
C ALA A 130 -2.28 -14.17 -17.43
N LYS A 131 -2.19 -13.21 -16.51
CA LYS A 131 -1.42 -11.97 -16.63
C LYS A 131 -0.10 -12.01 -15.86
N ASP A 132 0.22 -13.11 -15.20
CA ASP A 132 1.47 -13.27 -14.47
C ASP A 132 2.67 -13.29 -15.42
N VAL A 133 3.63 -12.39 -15.18
CA VAL A 133 4.87 -12.26 -15.95
C VAL A 133 5.96 -13.12 -15.33
N LEU A 134 6.06 -13.11 -14.00
CA LEU A 134 6.94 -14.02 -13.26
C LEU A 134 6.41 -14.31 -11.86
N ARG A 135 6.82 -15.46 -11.33
CA ARG A 135 6.63 -15.85 -9.93
C ARG A 135 7.98 -16.25 -9.34
N VAL A 136 8.32 -15.73 -8.17
CA VAL A 136 9.60 -15.99 -7.50
C VAL A 136 9.35 -16.37 -6.05
N THR A 137 10.18 -17.26 -5.53
CA THR A 137 10.10 -17.69 -4.14
C THR A 137 11.09 -16.88 -3.32
N VAL A 138 10.62 -16.31 -2.22
CA VAL A 138 11.45 -15.57 -1.26
C VAL A 138 11.23 -16.10 0.15
N LYS A 139 12.20 -15.85 1.03
CA LYS A 139 12.11 -16.25 2.44
C LYS A 139 11.80 -15.03 3.30
N PRO A 140 10.65 -14.98 4.01
CA PRO A 140 10.43 -13.95 5.01
C PRO A 140 11.42 -14.12 6.16
N ALA A 141 11.79 -13.01 6.78
CA ALA A 141 12.60 -12.96 7.98
C ALA A 141 11.83 -12.24 9.09
N LYS A 142 12.17 -12.54 10.34
CA LYS A 142 11.68 -11.75 11.47
C LYS A 142 12.27 -10.35 11.40
N SER A 143 11.42 -9.33 11.49
CA SER A 143 11.88 -7.95 11.50
C SER A 143 12.57 -7.60 12.82
N ALA A 144 13.51 -6.64 12.77
CA ALA A 144 14.25 -6.19 13.95
C ALA A 144 13.33 -5.51 14.98
N THR A 145 12.32 -4.79 14.50
CA THR A 145 11.28 -4.13 15.28
C THR A 145 9.91 -4.38 14.66
N MET A 146 8.86 -4.23 15.46
CA MET A 146 7.49 -4.33 14.95
C MET A 146 7.16 -3.11 14.08
N ASN A 147 6.71 -3.36 12.85
CA ASN A 147 6.26 -2.36 11.90
C ASN A 147 4.74 -2.18 12.02
N GLU A 148 4.28 -1.14 12.71
CA GLU A 148 2.84 -0.88 12.90
C GLU A 148 2.11 -0.68 11.56
N ARG A 149 2.83 -0.28 10.50
CA ARG A 149 2.27 -0.08 9.17
C ARG A 149 3.07 -0.86 8.16
N LEU A 150 2.40 -1.28 7.10
CA LEU A 150 3.09 -1.85 5.95
C LEU A 150 3.94 -0.77 5.29
N VAL A 151 5.21 -1.06 5.10
CA VAL A 151 6.19 -0.17 4.47
C VAL A 151 6.95 -0.95 3.41
N TYR A 152 7.14 -0.34 2.25
CA TYR A 152 8.13 -0.76 1.28
C TYR A 152 9.37 0.12 1.38
N THR A 153 10.55 -0.49 1.36
CA THR A 153 11.83 0.22 1.25
C THR A 153 12.59 -0.31 0.04
N ILE A 154 13.17 0.57 -0.76
CA ILE A 154 14.04 0.20 -1.88
C ILE A 154 15.49 0.52 -1.49
N ASN A 155 16.38 -0.45 -1.66
CA ASN A 155 17.81 -0.32 -1.38
C ASN A 155 18.63 -0.88 -2.56
N ALA A 156 19.96 -0.83 -2.46
CA ALA A 156 20.85 -1.24 -3.55
C ALA A 156 20.72 -2.71 -3.97
N ASN A 157 20.12 -3.58 -3.16
CA ASN A 157 20.00 -5.01 -3.43
C ASN A 157 18.59 -5.43 -3.87
N GLY A 158 17.60 -4.53 -3.82
CA GLY A 158 16.19 -4.85 -4.08
C GLY A 158 15.21 -3.99 -3.30
N PHE A 159 14.05 -4.57 -2.98
CA PHE A 159 13.08 -3.97 -2.07
C PHE A 159 12.75 -4.90 -0.91
N VAL A 160 12.25 -4.32 0.18
CA VAL A 160 11.77 -5.05 1.36
C VAL A 160 10.35 -4.62 1.65
N LEU A 161 9.43 -5.57 1.78
CA LEU A 161 8.12 -5.36 2.38
C LEU A 161 8.24 -5.63 3.88
N SER A 162 8.01 -4.62 4.70
CA SER A 162 8.04 -4.72 6.16
C SER A 162 6.65 -4.46 6.73
N TRP A 163 6.07 -5.41 7.48
CA TRP A 163 4.80 -5.21 8.18
C TRP A 163 4.66 -6.15 9.37
N GLU A 164 4.18 -5.61 10.49
CA GLU A 164 4.16 -6.31 11.77
C GLU A 164 5.57 -6.82 12.11
N ASN A 165 5.75 -8.11 12.42
CA ASN A 165 7.04 -8.67 12.80
C ASN A 165 7.78 -9.38 11.65
N LEU A 166 7.40 -9.11 10.40
CA LEU A 166 8.01 -9.72 9.22
C LEU A 166 8.63 -8.69 8.27
N ASP A 167 9.80 -9.06 7.76
CA ASP A 167 10.47 -8.45 6.61
C ASP A 167 10.50 -9.47 5.47
N VAL A 168 10.09 -9.06 4.27
CA VAL A 168 10.10 -9.88 3.07
C VAL A 168 11.00 -9.22 2.03
N PRO A 169 12.31 -9.56 2.02
CA PRO A 169 13.24 -9.03 1.03
C PRO A 169 12.99 -9.68 -0.34
N VAL A 170 13.08 -8.88 -1.39
CA VAL A 170 13.04 -9.30 -2.79
C VAL A 170 14.22 -8.67 -3.50
N SER A 171 15.15 -9.50 -3.98
CA SER A 171 16.36 -9.07 -4.65
C SER A 171 16.06 -8.57 -6.07
N ILE A 172 16.68 -7.43 -6.41
CA ILE A 172 16.69 -6.87 -7.75
C ILE A 172 18.14 -6.58 -8.15
N LYS A 173 18.50 -6.90 -9.39
CA LYS A 173 19.80 -6.58 -10.00
C LYS A 173 19.64 -5.92 -11.35
#